data_AF-N9CDM6-F1
#
_entry.id   AF-N9CDM6-F1
#
_cell.length_a   1.000
_cell.length_b   1.000
_cell.length_c   1.000
_cell.angle_alpha   90.00
_cell.angle_beta   90.00
_cell.angle_gamma   90.00
#
_symmetry.space_group_name_H-M   'P 1'
#
loop_
_entity.id
_entity.type
_entity.pdbx_description
1 polymer ?
#
loop_
_entity_poly.entity_id
_entity_poly.type
_entity_poly.pdbx_seq_one_letter_code
_entity_poly.pdbx_strand_id
1 'polypeptide(L)'
;MKFYINSLYSNPQHSTRKNRMKLKTLILTGLAGIALSACTTAPKIQTLDLGVLQEAENLDVYPNTTNNKAKLTKFADKCLIEFTGNLAEGKVVEQWSFKGLTLISGGSATFAKDGTSTANSFDLYSPDVQKNFLALRHNFHKDALAQCD
;
A
#
# COMPACT_ATOMS: atom_id res chain seq x y z
N MET A 1 -5.07 -2.31 -60.43
CA MET A 1 -6.01 -1.26 -59.99
C MET A 1 -5.26 0.07 -60.06
N LYS A 2 -5.61 0.94 -61.01
CA LYS A 2 -5.02 2.27 -61.22
C LYS A 2 -5.57 3.24 -60.17
N PHE A 3 -4.70 4.01 -59.52
CA PHE A 3 -5.05 5.33 -59.02
C PHE A 3 -3.95 6.32 -59.43
N TYR A 4 -4.36 7.27 -60.26
CA TYR A 4 -3.67 8.51 -60.62
C TYR A 4 -3.89 9.54 -59.52
N ILE A 5 -2.89 10.32 -59.13
CA ILE A 5 -3.05 11.77 -58.88
C ILE A 5 -1.74 12.51 -59.26
N ASN A 6 -1.87 13.48 -60.16
CA ASN A 6 -0.88 14.49 -60.58
C ASN A 6 -0.52 15.41 -59.39
N SER A 7 0.75 15.70 -59.11
CA SER A 7 1.60 16.75 -59.72
C SER A 7 1.06 18.17 -59.59
N LEU A 8 2.03 19.09 -59.46
CA LEU A 8 1.97 20.55 -59.62
C LEU A 8 1.72 21.35 -58.33
N TYR A 9 2.28 22.53 -58.07
CA TYR A 9 3.03 23.57 -58.82
C TYR A 9 3.81 24.31 -57.69
N SER A 10 5.13 24.44 -57.72
CA SER A 10 5.93 25.59 -58.21
C SER A 10 6.39 26.61 -57.17
N ASN A 11 7.68 26.93 -57.25
CA ASN A 11 8.39 28.04 -56.63
C ASN A 11 8.60 29.14 -57.67
N PRO A 12 8.49 30.44 -57.33
CA PRO A 12 9.40 31.42 -57.92
C PRO A 12 9.97 32.45 -56.92
N GLN A 13 11.29 32.39 -56.80
CA GLN A 13 12.32 33.43 -56.93
C GLN A 13 11.97 34.95 -56.86
N HIS A 14 12.87 35.63 -56.14
CA HIS A 14 13.48 36.95 -56.44
C HIS A 14 12.72 38.25 -56.09
N SER A 15 13.28 39.03 -55.16
CA SER A 15 13.69 40.42 -55.46
C SER A 15 14.47 41.08 -54.30
N THR A 16 15.54 41.74 -54.70
CA THR A 16 16.46 42.64 -53.99
C THR A 16 15.81 43.77 -53.19
N ARG A 17 16.37 44.12 -52.01
CA ARG A 17 16.86 45.49 -51.74
C ARG A 17 17.67 45.60 -50.45
N LYS A 18 18.92 46.01 -50.63
CA LYS A 18 19.85 46.51 -49.60
C LYS A 18 19.29 47.79 -48.98
N ASN A 19 19.19 47.85 -47.65
CA ASN A 19 19.25 49.09 -46.89
C ASN A 19 19.79 48.82 -45.48
N ARG A 20 20.97 49.40 -45.20
CA ARG A 20 21.54 49.53 -43.86
C ARG A 20 20.72 50.60 -43.11
N MET A 21 20.10 50.23 -42.00
CA MET A 21 19.70 51.19 -40.97
C MET A 21 20.51 50.96 -39.69
N LYS A 22 20.89 52.09 -39.09
CA LYS A 22 21.69 52.21 -37.87
C LYS A 22 21.00 51.49 -36.70
N LEU A 23 21.69 50.51 -36.12
CA LEU A 23 21.27 49.82 -34.90
C LEU A 23 21.43 50.79 -33.71
N LYS A 24 20.29 51.22 -33.15
CA LYS A 24 20.21 51.76 -31.79
C LYS A 24 19.27 50.85 -31.01
N THR A 25 19.84 49.96 -30.20
CA THR A 25 19.09 49.08 -29.28
C THR A 25 19.97 48.89 -28.05
N LEU A 26 19.70 49.59 -26.95
CA LEU A 26 18.84 49.23 -25.83
C LEU A 26 19.43 48.10 -24.96
N ILE A 27 19.56 48.43 -23.68
CA ILE A 27 20.16 47.73 -22.55
C ILE A 27 19.79 46.23 -22.53
N LEU A 28 20.79 45.34 -22.53
CA LEU A 28 20.57 43.91 -22.35
C LEU A 28 20.50 43.58 -20.85
N THR A 29 19.30 43.23 -20.42
CA THR A 29 18.91 42.82 -19.08
C THR A 29 19.31 41.38 -18.77
N GLY A 30 19.74 41.16 -17.52
CA GLY A 30 19.36 40.04 -16.66
C GLY A 30 19.75 38.61 -17.08
N LEU A 31 20.83 38.10 -16.50
CA LEU A 31 21.10 36.66 -16.43
C LEU A 31 20.16 36.03 -15.37
N ALA A 32 18.99 35.53 -15.79
CA ALA A 32 18.12 34.75 -14.92
C ALA A 32 18.63 33.30 -14.86
N GLY A 33 19.38 32.96 -13.81
CA GLY A 33 19.72 31.57 -13.48
C GLY A 33 18.49 30.85 -12.93
N ILE A 34 17.94 29.90 -13.69
CA ILE A 34 16.92 28.98 -13.17
C ILE A 34 17.67 27.87 -12.44
N ALA A 35 17.86 28.02 -11.14
CA ALA A 35 18.24 26.90 -10.28
C ALA A 35 17.00 26.00 -10.13
N LEU A 36 16.95 24.89 -10.89
CA LEU A 36 16.00 23.82 -10.64
C LEU A 36 16.44 23.11 -9.35
N SER A 37 15.87 23.50 -8.21
CA SER A 37 15.95 22.65 -7.02
C SER A 37 15.05 21.44 -7.27
N ALA A 38 15.63 20.36 -7.80
CA ALA A 38 14.98 19.06 -7.80
C ALA A 38 14.85 18.61 -6.34
N CYS A 39 13.69 18.85 -5.73
CA CYS A 39 13.31 18.23 -4.48
C CYS A 39 13.14 16.73 -4.74
N THR A 40 14.23 15.97 -4.62
CA THR A 40 14.19 14.52 -4.52
C THR A 40 13.46 14.19 -3.22
N THR A 41 12.15 14.05 -3.32
CA THR A 41 11.34 13.49 -2.26
C THR A 41 11.55 11.98 -2.38
N ALA A 42 12.36 11.39 -1.50
CA ALA A 42 12.45 9.94 -1.42
C ALA A 42 11.01 9.39 -1.28
N PRO A 43 10.59 8.37 -2.06
CA PRO A 43 9.28 7.79 -1.90
C PRO A 43 9.19 7.31 -0.47
N LYS A 44 8.41 7.99 0.37
CA LYS A 44 8.00 7.44 1.65
C LYS A 44 7.19 6.21 1.23
N ILE A 45 7.73 5.01 1.45
CA ILE A 45 6.94 3.80 1.35
C ILE A 45 5.79 4.04 2.32
N GLN A 46 4.63 4.39 1.77
CA GLN A 46 3.41 4.45 2.53
C GLN A 46 3.20 3.00 2.94
N THR A 47 3.57 2.65 4.17
CA THR A 47 2.86 1.58 4.86
C THR A 47 1.43 2.07 4.89
N LEU A 48 0.65 1.68 3.87
CA LEU A 48 -0.76 1.96 3.76
C LEU A 48 -1.39 1.36 5.02
N ASP A 49 -1.60 2.18 6.03
CA ASP A 49 -2.47 1.87 7.16
C ASP A 49 -3.95 1.92 6.73
N LEU A 50 -4.21 1.76 5.42
CA LEU A 50 -5.52 1.87 4.83
C LEU A 50 -6.35 0.67 5.30
N GLY A 51 -7.39 0.98 6.07
CA GLY A 51 -8.36 0.00 6.54
C GLY A 51 -8.11 -0.49 7.97
N VAL A 52 -7.06 -0.06 8.68
CA VAL A 52 -6.94 -0.41 10.11
C VAL A 52 -8.10 0.22 10.87
N LEU A 53 -8.89 -0.63 11.52
CA LEU A 53 -10.08 -0.24 12.27
C LEU A 53 -9.76 -0.04 13.75
N GLN A 54 -8.93 -0.93 14.31
CA GLN A 54 -8.61 -0.93 15.73
C GLN A 54 -7.36 -1.79 16.00
N GLU A 55 -6.59 -1.39 17.01
CA GLU A 55 -5.61 -2.24 17.68
C GLU A 55 -6.04 -2.51 19.12
N ALA A 56 -5.75 -3.71 19.60
CA ALA A 56 -5.95 -4.13 20.99
C ALA A 56 -4.66 -4.78 21.51
N GLU A 57 -4.33 -4.57 22.78
CA GLU A 57 -3.09 -5.04 23.41
C GLU A 57 -3.39 -5.75 24.73
N ASN A 58 -2.43 -6.58 25.19
CA ASN A 58 -2.51 -7.30 26.47
C ASN A 58 -3.76 -8.19 26.58
N LEU A 59 -4.02 -8.96 25.53
CA LEU A 59 -5.18 -9.80 25.37
C LEU A 59 -5.00 -11.13 26.12
N ASP A 60 -6.03 -11.56 26.85
CA ASP A 60 -6.08 -12.88 27.49
C ASP A 60 -6.76 -13.88 26.54
N VAL A 61 -6.00 -14.34 25.54
CA VAL A 61 -6.46 -15.23 24.47
C VAL A 61 -5.46 -16.34 24.21
N TYR A 62 -5.91 -17.43 23.60
CA TYR A 62 -5.00 -18.45 23.08
C TYR A 62 -4.31 -17.95 21.81
N PRO A 63 -3.01 -18.27 21.59
CA PRO A 63 -2.10 -18.95 22.51
C PRO A 63 -1.65 -18.06 23.66
N ASN A 64 -1.34 -18.67 24.81
CA ASN A 64 -0.83 -17.93 25.96
C ASN A 64 0.52 -17.29 25.62
N THR A 65 0.55 -15.96 25.61
CA THR A 65 1.64 -15.14 25.11
C THR A 65 1.82 -13.89 25.97
N THR A 66 3.01 -13.31 25.97
CA THR A 66 3.27 -12.00 26.59
C THR A 66 3.43 -10.91 25.53
N ASN A 67 3.20 -9.65 25.93
CA ASN A 67 3.28 -8.47 25.07
C ASN A 67 2.53 -8.66 23.75
N ASN A 68 1.36 -9.28 23.82
CA ASN A 68 0.58 -9.59 22.65
C ASN A 68 -0.26 -8.39 22.23
N LYS A 69 -0.59 -8.36 20.95
CA LYS A 69 -1.48 -7.37 20.34
C LYS A 69 -2.21 -7.97 19.17
N ALA A 70 -3.35 -7.40 18.83
CA ALA A 70 -4.13 -7.75 17.66
C ALA A 70 -4.56 -6.50 16.90
N LYS A 71 -4.39 -6.53 15.57
CA LYS A 71 -4.81 -5.46 14.67
C LYS A 71 -5.97 -5.93 13.81
N LEU A 72 -7.08 -5.22 13.88
CA LEU A 72 -8.24 -5.42 13.01
C LEU A 72 -8.13 -4.50 11.79
N THR A 73 -8.11 -5.08 10.60
CA THR A 73 -8.00 -4.37 9.33
C THR A 73 -9.16 -4.76 8.40
N LYS A 74 -9.83 -3.77 7.82
CA LYS A 74 -10.85 -3.92 6.80
C LYS A 74 -10.23 -3.93 5.41
N PHE A 75 -10.61 -4.94 4.63
CA PHE A 75 -10.42 -5.01 3.19
C PHE A 75 -11.77 -4.87 2.47
N ALA A 76 -11.74 -4.86 1.14
CA ALA A 76 -12.94 -4.64 0.33
C ALA A 76 -14.02 -5.72 0.55
N ASP A 77 -13.62 -6.97 0.75
CA ASP A 77 -14.50 -8.15 0.78
C ASP A 77 -14.52 -8.87 2.14
N LYS A 78 -13.64 -8.49 3.07
CA LYS A 78 -13.40 -9.19 4.34
C LYS A 78 -12.69 -8.30 5.35
N CYS A 79 -12.59 -8.79 6.58
CA CYS A 79 -11.65 -8.29 7.57
C CYS A 79 -10.51 -9.28 7.82
N LEU A 80 -9.43 -8.76 8.40
CA LEU A 80 -8.28 -9.51 8.88
C LEU A 80 -8.02 -9.10 10.32
N ILE A 81 -7.87 -10.07 11.21
CA ILE A 81 -7.17 -9.87 12.47
C ILE A 81 -5.75 -10.41 12.30
N GLU A 82 -4.75 -9.57 12.53
CA GLU A 82 -3.37 -9.99 12.72
C GLU A 82 -3.05 -9.97 14.21
N PHE A 83 -2.81 -11.13 14.79
CA PHE A 83 -2.38 -11.28 16.17
C PHE A 83 -0.87 -11.49 16.20
N THR A 84 -0.20 -10.87 17.17
CA THR A 84 1.22 -11.11 17.43
C THR A 84 1.41 -11.29 18.93
N GLY A 85 2.29 -12.21 19.33
CA GLY A 85 2.61 -12.43 20.73
C GLY A 85 3.98 -13.06 20.94
N ASN A 86 4.59 -12.80 22.10
CA ASN A 86 5.82 -13.48 22.49
C ASN A 86 5.49 -14.81 23.16
N LEU A 87 6.19 -15.86 22.73
CA LEU A 87 6.21 -17.18 23.36
C LEU A 87 7.48 -17.33 24.19
N ALA A 88 7.55 -18.34 25.06
CA ALA A 88 8.77 -18.68 25.79
C ALA A 88 9.96 -18.89 24.83
N GLU A 89 9.74 -19.61 23.74
CA GLU A 89 10.78 -20.02 22.77
C GLU A 89 10.82 -19.17 21.50
N GLY A 90 10.09 -18.06 21.43
CA GLY A 90 10.04 -17.28 20.21
C GLY A 90 8.91 -16.27 20.14
N LYS A 91 8.37 -16.08 18.94
CA LYS A 91 7.21 -15.24 18.67
C LYS A 91 6.23 -15.97 17.79
N VAL A 92 4.96 -15.63 17.93
CA VAL A 92 3.89 -16.10 17.05
C VAL A 92 3.24 -14.90 16.37
N VAL A 93 2.91 -15.10 15.10
CA VAL A 93 2.01 -14.25 14.33
C VAL A 93 0.88 -15.13 13.85
N GLU A 94 -0.36 -14.72 14.07
CA GLU A 94 -1.54 -15.39 13.51
C GLU A 94 -2.32 -14.43 12.65
N GLN A 95 -2.92 -14.95 11.60
CA GLN A 95 -3.74 -14.19 10.67
C GLN A 95 -5.09 -14.88 10.53
N TRP A 96 -6.16 -14.10 10.72
CA TRP A 96 -7.53 -14.58 10.75
C TRP A 96 -8.37 -13.74 9.79
N SER A 97 -8.69 -14.27 8.61
CA SER A 97 -9.53 -13.58 7.64
C SER A 97 -10.97 -14.04 7.75
N PHE A 98 -11.92 -13.10 7.80
CA PHE A 98 -13.32 -13.39 8.09
C PHE A 98 -14.28 -12.37 7.48
N LYS A 99 -15.55 -12.75 7.41
CA LYS A 99 -16.67 -11.85 7.12
C LYS A 99 -17.82 -12.12 8.10
N GLY A 100 -18.25 -11.09 8.83
CA GLY A 100 -19.16 -11.21 9.96
C GLY A 100 -18.62 -12.14 11.05
N LEU A 101 -19.25 -13.32 11.19
CA LEU A 101 -18.82 -14.39 12.09
C LEU A 101 -18.17 -15.59 11.36
N THR A 102 -18.08 -15.53 10.04
CA THR A 102 -17.58 -16.65 9.23
C THR A 102 -16.09 -16.50 8.97
N LEU A 103 -15.29 -17.45 9.44
CA LEU A 103 -13.89 -17.58 9.06
C LEU A 103 -13.77 -17.99 7.58
N ILE A 104 -12.93 -17.26 6.85
CA ILE A 104 -12.59 -17.52 5.44
C ILE A 104 -11.24 -18.24 5.36
N SER A 105 -10.26 -17.79 6.16
CA SER A 105 -8.95 -18.42 6.28
C SER A 105 -8.31 -18.10 7.63
N GLY A 106 -7.38 -18.94 8.05
CA GLY A 106 -6.66 -18.79 9.30
C GLY A 106 -5.34 -19.55 9.28
N GLY A 107 -4.33 -19.02 9.96
CA GLY A 107 -3.07 -19.72 10.16
C GLY A 107 -2.14 -18.99 11.11
N SER A 108 -1.07 -19.67 11.48
CA SER A 108 -0.01 -19.15 12.34
C SER A 108 1.35 -19.30 11.71
N ALA A 109 2.26 -18.40 12.07
CA ALA A 109 3.69 -18.51 11.87
C ALA A 109 4.37 -18.37 13.23
N THR A 110 5.28 -19.29 13.55
CA THR A 110 6.09 -19.23 14.75
C THR A 110 7.55 -19.05 14.37
N PHE A 111 8.18 -18.06 14.98
CA PHE A 111 9.58 -17.70 14.78
C PHE A 111 10.34 -18.03 16.06
N ALA A 112 11.07 -19.14 16.05
CA ALA A 112 11.84 -19.61 17.18
C ALA A 112 13.13 -18.79 17.38
N LYS A 113 13.63 -18.74 18.61
CA LYS A 113 14.86 -18.00 18.96
C LYS A 113 16.12 -18.56 18.30
N ASP A 114 16.11 -19.83 17.91
CA ASP A 114 17.21 -20.50 17.20
C ASP A 114 17.28 -20.12 15.69
N GLY A 115 16.36 -19.28 15.22
CA GLY A 115 16.26 -18.85 13.82
C GLY A 115 15.35 -19.72 12.96
N THR A 116 14.82 -20.83 13.48
CA THR A 116 13.87 -21.67 12.77
C THR A 116 12.50 -21.00 12.71
N SER A 117 11.79 -21.16 11.59
CA SER A 117 10.42 -20.68 11.44
C SER A 117 9.50 -21.80 10.95
N THR A 118 8.30 -21.86 11.50
CA THR A 118 7.25 -22.81 11.09
C THR A 118 5.98 -22.04 10.75
N ALA A 119 5.17 -22.58 9.86
CA ALA A 119 3.88 -22.02 9.50
C ALA A 119 2.84 -23.14 9.38
N ASN A 120 1.64 -22.89 9.88
CA ASN A 120 0.55 -23.85 9.90
C ASN A 120 -0.75 -23.16 9.46
N SER A 121 -1.52 -23.84 8.62
CA SER A 121 -2.90 -23.45 8.34
C SER A 121 -3.83 -24.06 9.40
N PHE A 122 -4.84 -23.30 9.80
CA PHE A 122 -5.84 -23.81 10.75
C PHE A 122 -6.89 -24.65 10.04
N ASP A 123 -7.35 -25.71 10.71
CA ASP A 123 -8.59 -26.38 10.34
C ASP A 123 -9.77 -25.49 10.76
N LEU A 124 -10.40 -24.85 9.79
CA LEU A 124 -11.49 -23.90 10.04
C LEU A 124 -12.75 -24.58 10.59
N TYR A 125 -12.87 -25.92 10.50
CA TYR A 125 -14.00 -26.65 11.06
C TYR A 125 -13.73 -27.16 12.49
N SER A 126 -12.50 -27.01 12.97
CA SER A 126 -12.14 -27.35 14.34
C SER A 126 -12.91 -26.47 15.34
N PRO A 127 -13.61 -27.07 16.32
CA PRO A 127 -14.31 -26.32 17.37
C PRO A 127 -13.38 -25.38 18.15
N ASP A 128 -12.14 -25.79 18.37
CA ASP A 128 -11.16 -24.99 19.12
C ASP A 128 -10.69 -23.78 18.31
N VAL A 129 -10.49 -23.95 16.98
CA VAL A 129 -10.13 -22.83 16.09
C VAL A 129 -11.25 -21.80 16.05
N GLN A 130 -12.51 -22.24 15.93
CA GLN A 130 -13.69 -21.37 15.95
C GLN A 130 -13.82 -20.63 17.28
N LYS A 131 -13.65 -21.34 18.40
CA LYS A 131 -13.67 -20.75 19.74
C LYS A 131 -12.59 -19.69 19.92
N ASN A 132 -11.36 -19.98 19.49
CA ASN A 132 -10.21 -19.07 19.62
C ASN A 132 -10.41 -17.82 18.76
N PHE A 133 -10.88 -17.97 17.53
CA PHE A 133 -11.24 -16.84 16.68
C PHE A 133 -12.29 -15.94 17.32
N LEU A 134 -13.38 -16.52 17.83
CA LEU A 134 -14.44 -15.75 18.47
C LEU A 134 -13.92 -15.01 19.71
N ALA A 135 -13.14 -15.69 20.56
CA ALA A 135 -12.52 -15.08 21.74
C ALA A 135 -11.62 -13.90 21.35
N LEU A 136 -10.75 -14.07 20.35
CA LEU A 136 -9.90 -13.00 19.83
C LEU A 136 -10.72 -11.84 19.27
N ARG A 137 -11.71 -12.13 18.42
CA ARG A 137 -12.62 -11.13 17.81
C ARG A 137 -13.36 -10.30 18.87
N HIS A 138 -13.70 -10.87 20.02
CA HIS A 138 -14.45 -10.18 21.07
C HIS A 138 -13.65 -9.09 21.79
N ASN A 139 -12.34 -9.00 21.56
CA ASN A 139 -11.50 -7.93 22.12
C ASN A 139 -11.60 -6.61 21.34
N PHE A 140 -12.27 -6.59 20.18
CA PHE A 140 -12.49 -5.37 19.40
C PHE A 140 -13.84 -4.73 19.74
N HIS A 141 -13.92 -3.41 19.61
CA HIS A 141 -15.15 -2.66 19.82
C HIS A 141 -16.22 -3.05 18.81
N LYS A 142 -17.48 -3.04 19.25
CA LYS A 142 -18.63 -3.39 18.41
C LYS A 142 -18.71 -2.55 17.13
N ASP A 143 -18.42 -1.25 17.23
CA ASP A 143 -18.47 -0.33 16.08
C ASP A 143 -17.38 -0.62 15.05
N ALA A 144 -16.22 -1.11 15.49
CA ALA A 144 -15.16 -1.57 14.58
C ALA A 144 -15.59 -2.88 13.89
N LEU A 145 -16.12 -3.83 14.66
CA LEU A 145 -16.58 -5.12 14.15
C LEU A 145 -17.76 -4.99 13.17
N ALA A 146 -18.65 -4.01 13.36
CA ALA A 146 -19.77 -3.74 12.45
C ALA A 146 -19.31 -3.36 11.03
N GLN A 147 -18.06 -2.92 10.86
CA GLN A 147 -17.50 -2.65 9.53
C GLN A 147 -17.03 -3.92 8.80
N CYS A 148 -17.05 -5.08 9.46
CA CYS A 148 -16.59 -6.36 8.96
C CYS A 148 -17.72 -7.32 8.54
N ASP A 149 -18.97 -6.90 8.63
CA ASP A 149 -20.15 -7.67 8.25
C ASP A 149 -20.40 -7.63 6.72
#